data_AF-C4TBI6-F1
#
_entry.id   AF-C4TBI6-F1
#
_cell.length_a   1.000
_cell.length_b   1.000
_cell.length_c   1.000
_cell.angle_alpha   90.00
_cell.angle_beta   90.00
_cell.angle_gamma   90.00
#
_symmetry.space_group_name_H-M   'P 1'
#
loop_
_entity.id
_entity.type
_entity.pdbx_description
1 polymer ?
#
loop_
_entity_poly.entity_id
_entity_poly.type
_entity_poly.pdbx_seq_one_letter_code
_entity_poly.pdbx_strand_id
1 'polypeptide(L)'
;HTQAAAGVAGIIKVVEAMRQGVLPKTLHVDEPTPEVDWSAGAVELLTEAREWPEYDGRPRRAGVSSFGISGTNAHVIIEQAPPAEPTSALRNEPAELRVVPLVLSGRTRDAARDQASRLASFLRGRDWEPLDVAHSLMTSRTAFEHRAAVVGSDRDALLAGLERLAEGTGSPETITGTAPGEPKTVFVFPGQGSQWVGMAVALLESCPAFAARLEECARALRLFVDWELLDVLRGAADAPSLDEVDVVQPVLWAVMVALAEAWRSFGVEPGAVVG
;
A
#
# COMPACT_ATOMS: atom_id res chain seq x y z
N HIS A 1 3.66 36.01 -13.02
CA HIS A 1 2.29 35.86 -13.54
C HIS A 1 2.26 34.70 -14.54
N THR A 2 1.55 33.61 -14.25
CA THR A 2 1.55 32.36 -15.06
C THR A 2 0.44 32.32 -16.13
N GLN A 3 -0.03 33.50 -16.58
CA GLN A 3 -1.04 33.65 -17.63
C GLN A 3 -2.29 32.81 -17.34
N ALA A 4 -2.64 31.88 -18.23
CA ALA A 4 -3.82 31.02 -18.09
C ALA A 4 -3.84 30.20 -16.79
N ALA A 5 -2.67 29.92 -16.20
CA ALA A 5 -2.56 29.19 -14.93
C ALA A 5 -2.56 30.12 -13.69
N ALA A 6 -2.73 31.43 -13.85
CA ALA A 6 -2.65 32.37 -12.73
C ALA A 6 -3.73 32.13 -11.66
N GLY A 7 -4.97 31.86 -12.08
CA GLY A 7 -6.07 31.57 -11.16
C GLY A 7 -5.80 30.32 -10.32
N VAL A 8 -5.45 29.20 -10.96
CA VAL A 8 -5.17 27.93 -10.26
C VAL A 8 -3.92 28.01 -9.38
N ALA A 9 -2.90 28.80 -9.76
CA ALA A 9 -1.76 29.05 -8.89
C ALA A 9 -2.17 29.76 -7.59
N GLY A 10 -3.13 30.70 -7.65
CA GLY A 10 -3.73 31.32 -6.47
C GLY A 10 -4.49 30.32 -5.59
N ILE A 11 -5.23 29.41 -6.20
CA ILE A 11 -5.93 28.33 -5.50
C ILE A 11 -4.92 27.42 -4.77
N ILE A 12 -3.87 26.97 -5.46
CA ILE A 12 -2.81 26.13 -4.87
C ILE A 12 -2.17 26.84 -3.67
N LYS A 13 -1.83 28.13 -3.80
CA LYS A 13 -1.30 28.94 -2.69
C LYS A 13 -2.22 28.90 -1.47
N VAL A 14 -3.51 29.13 -1.66
CA VAL A 14 -4.48 29.17 -0.56
C VAL A 14 -4.67 27.79 0.07
N VAL A 15 -4.79 26.73 -0.73
CA VAL A 15 -4.93 25.36 -0.21
C VAL A 15 -3.71 24.96 0.61
N GLU A 16 -2.51 25.21 0.12
CA GLU A 16 -1.29 24.92 0.88
C GLU A 16 -1.16 25.80 2.13
N ALA A 17 -1.54 27.08 2.07
CA ALA A 17 -1.57 27.96 3.24
C ALA A 17 -2.53 27.42 4.33
N MET A 18 -3.69 26.88 3.94
CA MET A 18 -4.63 26.25 4.88
C MET A 18 -4.08 24.95 5.48
N ARG A 19 -3.43 24.11 4.67
CA ARG A 19 -2.82 22.84 5.11
C ARG A 19 -1.67 23.05 6.08
N GLN A 20 -0.86 24.10 5.85
CA GLN A 20 0.29 24.43 6.69
C GLN A 20 -0.06 25.37 7.85
N GLY A 21 -1.27 25.94 7.87
CA GLY A 21 -1.69 26.92 8.89
C GLY A 21 -0.90 28.24 8.83
N VAL A 22 -0.38 28.62 7.67
CA VAL A 22 0.49 29.80 7.51
C VAL A 22 0.08 30.59 6.26
N LEU A 23 -0.07 31.91 6.41
CA LEU A 23 -0.22 32.85 5.31
C LEU A 23 1.17 33.26 4.80
N PRO A 24 1.59 32.85 3.58
CA PRO A 24 2.90 33.21 3.05
C PRO A 24 2.93 34.69 2.61
N LYS A 25 4.09 35.32 2.80
CA LYS A 25 4.30 36.71 2.39
C LYS A 25 4.13 36.91 0.89
N THR A 26 3.69 38.10 0.51
CA THR A 26 3.85 38.62 -0.84
C THR A 26 5.26 39.23 -0.98
N LEU A 27 5.88 39.04 -2.14
CA LEU A 27 7.22 39.56 -2.42
C LEU A 27 7.13 40.91 -3.13
N HIS A 28 8.25 41.64 -3.15
CA HIS A 28 8.41 42.92 -3.85
C HIS A 28 7.48 44.02 -3.35
N VAL A 29 7.25 44.06 -2.04
CA VAL A 29 6.57 45.15 -1.34
C VAL A 29 7.59 45.81 -0.43
N ASP A 30 8.41 46.69 -0.99
CA ASP A 30 9.31 47.55 -0.22
C ASP A 30 8.52 48.70 0.43
N GLU A 31 7.60 49.29 -0.32
CA GLU A 31 6.61 50.27 0.14
C GLU A 31 5.26 50.01 -0.57
N PRO A 32 4.10 50.09 0.11
CA PRO A 32 2.79 49.99 -0.53
C PRO A 32 2.58 51.07 -1.59
N THR A 33 1.87 50.76 -2.68
CA THR A 33 1.62 51.77 -3.74
C THR A 33 0.81 52.97 -3.21
N PRO A 34 1.17 54.21 -3.54
CA PRO A 34 0.45 55.41 -3.11
C PRO A 34 -0.91 55.60 -3.82
N GLU A 35 -1.17 54.84 -4.89
CA GLU A 35 -2.44 54.88 -5.64
C GLU A 35 -3.63 54.25 -4.90
N VAL A 36 -3.39 53.67 -3.71
CA VAL A 36 -4.40 53.06 -2.84
C VAL A 36 -4.29 53.71 -1.46
N ASP A 37 -5.42 54.17 -0.92
CA ASP A 37 -5.50 54.59 0.48
C ASP A 37 -5.57 53.36 1.40
N TRP A 38 -4.39 52.87 1.82
CA TRP A 38 -4.28 51.73 2.73
C TRP A 38 -4.76 52.02 4.16
N SER A 39 -4.93 53.30 4.53
CA SER A 39 -5.48 53.68 5.83
C SER A 39 -7.00 53.56 5.87
N ALA A 40 -7.64 53.64 4.70
CA ALA A 40 -9.07 53.42 4.54
C ALA A 40 -9.39 51.93 4.36
N GLY A 41 -9.89 51.28 5.42
CA GLY A 41 -10.50 49.96 5.36
C GLY A 41 -9.84 48.90 6.25
N ALA A 42 -10.14 47.63 5.95
CA ALA A 42 -9.71 46.47 6.73
C ALA A 42 -8.79 45.51 5.93
N VAL A 43 -8.04 46.05 4.95
CA VAL A 43 -7.16 45.28 4.07
C VAL A 43 -5.70 45.63 4.38
N GLU A 44 -4.86 44.61 4.51
CA GLU A 44 -3.44 44.74 4.81
C GLU A 44 -2.63 43.84 3.86
N LEU A 45 -1.47 44.34 3.40
CA LEU A 45 -0.53 43.53 2.62
C LEU A 45 0.21 42.54 3.54
N LEU A 46 0.34 41.29 3.09
CA LEU A 46 1.13 40.26 3.77
C LEU A 46 2.62 40.43 3.48
N THR A 47 3.30 41.43 4.05
CA THR A 47 4.74 41.66 3.84
C THR A 47 5.62 40.62 4.55
N GLU A 48 5.08 39.98 5.59
CA GLU A 48 5.70 38.89 6.34
C GLU A 48 4.82 37.64 6.36
N ALA A 49 5.45 36.48 6.49
CA ALA A 49 4.72 35.24 6.67
C ALA A 49 4.19 35.19 8.11
N ARG A 50 2.92 34.86 8.28
CA ARG A 50 2.29 34.80 9.60
C ARG A 50 1.45 33.56 9.76
N GLU A 51 1.30 33.11 10.99
CA GLU A 51 0.35 32.06 11.33
C GLU A 51 -1.06 32.45 10.88
N TRP A 52 -1.80 31.49 10.33
CA TRP A 52 -3.20 31.67 10.01
C TRP A 52 -4.03 31.18 11.21
N PRO A 53 -4.49 32.09 12.09
CA PRO A 53 -5.11 31.70 13.34
C PRO A 53 -6.32 30.80 13.12
N GLU A 54 -6.46 29.81 14.00
CA GLU A 54 -7.68 29.02 14.11
C GLU A 54 -8.65 29.78 15.02
N TYR A 55 -9.90 29.87 14.58
CA TYR A 55 -10.97 30.46 15.36
C TYR A 55 -11.96 29.35 15.69
N ASP A 56 -12.31 29.24 16.97
CA ASP A 56 -13.21 28.20 17.44
C ASP A 56 -14.53 28.21 16.64
N GLY A 57 -14.88 27.05 16.10
CA GLY A 57 -16.06 26.84 15.25
C GLY A 57 -16.06 27.55 13.88
N ARG A 58 -14.93 28.12 13.41
CA ARG A 58 -14.87 28.82 12.11
C ARG A 58 -13.73 28.30 11.22
N PRO A 59 -14.05 27.69 10.06
CA PRO A 59 -13.02 27.25 9.13
C PRO A 59 -12.29 28.45 8.52
N ARG A 60 -11.00 28.29 8.24
CA ARG A 60 -10.24 29.28 7.48
C ARG A 60 -10.89 29.47 6.10
N ARG A 61 -11.05 30.72 5.67
CA ARG A 61 -11.62 31.08 4.36
C ARG A 61 -10.74 32.11 3.66
N ALA A 62 -10.59 31.98 2.35
CA ALA A 62 -9.95 32.99 1.52
C ALA A 62 -10.61 33.11 0.15
N GLY A 63 -10.60 34.34 -0.38
CA GLY A 63 -10.99 34.61 -1.75
C GLY A 63 -9.78 34.54 -2.69
N VAL A 64 -9.97 33.97 -3.88
CA VAL A 64 -9.02 34.04 -4.99
C VAL A 64 -9.69 34.74 -6.16
N SER A 65 -9.13 35.87 -6.58
CA SER A 65 -9.59 36.66 -7.72
C SER A 65 -8.65 36.50 -8.91
N SER A 66 -9.20 36.44 -10.12
CA SER A 66 -8.44 36.46 -11.37
C SER A 66 -9.15 37.34 -12.41
N PHE A 67 -8.41 38.28 -13.00
CA PHE A 67 -8.94 39.28 -13.92
C PHE A 67 -8.20 39.16 -15.25
N GLY A 68 -8.89 38.70 -16.28
CA GLY A 68 -8.33 38.51 -17.62
C GLY A 68 -8.28 39.81 -18.41
N ILE A 69 -7.32 39.91 -19.34
CA ILE A 69 -7.16 41.10 -20.20
C ILE A 69 -8.38 41.38 -21.09
N SER A 70 -9.20 40.36 -21.38
CA SER A 70 -10.48 40.50 -22.09
C SER A 70 -11.56 41.22 -21.27
N GLY A 71 -11.32 41.48 -19.98
CA GLY A 71 -12.30 42.00 -19.03
C GLY A 71 -13.11 40.91 -18.32
N THR A 72 -12.86 39.62 -18.60
CA THR A 72 -13.52 38.51 -17.90
C THR A 72 -12.91 38.32 -16.52
N ASN A 73 -13.76 38.36 -15.49
CA ASN A 73 -13.37 38.26 -14.09
C ASN A 73 -13.90 36.97 -13.47
N ALA A 74 -13.10 36.33 -12.62
CA ALA A 74 -13.51 35.20 -11.79
C ALA A 74 -13.12 35.46 -10.33
N HIS A 75 -14.00 35.06 -9.40
CA HIS A 75 -13.73 35.07 -7.98
C HIS A 75 -14.24 33.78 -7.36
N VAL A 76 -13.41 33.11 -6.57
CA VAL A 76 -13.77 31.88 -5.86
C VAL A 76 -13.48 32.04 -4.38
N ILE A 77 -14.35 31.45 -3.54
CA ILE A 77 -14.17 31.37 -2.10
C ILE A 77 -13.73 29.93 -1.79
N ILE A 78 -12.60 29.80 -1.10
CA ILE A 78 -12.07 28.52 -0.63
C ILE A 78 -12.26 28.46 0.87
N GLU A 79 -12.76 27.33 1.36
CA GLU A 79 -12.96 27.03 2.77
C GLU A 79 -12.11 25.81 3.16
N GLN A 80 -11.53 25.84 4.35
CA GLN A 80 -10.82 24.72 4.94
C GLN A 80 -11.76 23.51 5.08
N ALA A 81 -11.29 22.34 4.65
CA ALA A 81 -12.02 21.09 4.83
C ALA A 81 -12.28 20.83 6.33
N PRO A 82 -13.41 20.20 6.69
CA PRO A 82 -13.61 19.76 8.07
C PRO A 82 -12.45 18.87 8.51
N PRO A 83 -12.12 18.84 9.81
CA PRO A 83 -11.12 17.90 10.33
C PRO A 83 -11.47 16.50 9.83
N ALA A 84 -10.48 15.78 9.30
CA ALA A 84 -10.69 14.38 8.99
C ALA A 84 -11.10 13.70 10.30
N GLU A 85 -12.24 12.99 10.30
CA GLU A 85 -12.56 12.11 11.41
C GLU A 85 -11.34 11.19 11.58
N PRO A 86 -10.83 11.02 12.81
CA PRO A 86 -9.78 10.04 13.03
C PRO A 86 -10.35 8.73 12.50
N THR A 87 -9.75 8.22 11.41
CA THR A 87 -10.15 6.94 10.82
C THR A 87 -10.17 6.00 12.01
N SER A 88 -11.36 5.55 12.41
CA SER A 88 -11.48 4.68 13.58
C SER A 88 -10.53 3.56 13.27
N ALA A 89 -9.42 3.54 13.98
CA ALA A 89 -8.38 2.62 13.66
C ALA A 89 -8.98 1.31 14.14
N LEU A 90 -9.58 0.56 13.21
CA LEU A 90 -9.39 -0.87 13.17
C LEU A 90 -7.89 -1.09 12.91
N ARG A 91 -7.05 -0.59 13.82
CA ARG A 91 -5.91 -1.32 14.34
C ARG A 91 -6.56 -2.57 14.92
N ASN A 92 -6.91 -3.49 14.03
CA ASN A 92 -6.74 -4.89 14.34
C ASN A 92 -5.36 -4.92 14.99
N GLU A 93 -5.30 -5.47 16.22
CA GLU A 93 -4.03 -5.71 16.92
C GLU A 93 -2.98 -6.03 15.87
N PRO A 94 -1.80 -5.37 15.88
CA PRO A 94 -0.84 -5.50 14.80
C PRO A 94 -0.73 -6.98 14.51
N ALA A 95 -1.34 -7.40 13.40
CA ALA A 95 -1.12 -8.74 12.92
C ALA A 95 0.39 -8.74 12.79
N GLU A 96 1.09 -9.59 13.54
CA GLU A 96 2.51 -9.79 13.39
C GLU A 96 2.70 -10.37 11.99
N LEU A 97 2.55 -9.50 10.98
CA LEU A 97 2.62 -9.84 9.59
C LEU A 97 4.10 -10.02 9.37
N ARG A 98 4.49 -11.29 9.39
CA ARG A 98 5.87 -11.73 9.21
C ARG A 98 6.42 -11.26 7.87
N VAL A 99 5.56 -10.90 6.90
CA VAL A 99 5.95 -10.53 5.53
C VAL A 99 4.97 -9.52 4.91
N VAL A 100 5.51 -8.44 4.33
CA VAL A 100 4.76 -7.40 3.60
C VAL A 100 5.27 -7.27 2.16
N PRO A 101 4.40 -7.29 1.13
CA PRO A 101 4.77 -7.03 -0.25
C PRO A 101 4.61 -5.55 -0.62
N LEU A 102 5.69 -4.90 -1.06
CA LEU A 102 5.66 -3.60 -1.71
C LEU A 102 5.60 -3.77 -3.22
N VAL A 103 4.42 -3.53 -3.80
CA VAL A 103 4.17 -3.70 -5.24
C VAL A 103 4.38 -2.38 -5.99
N LEU A 104 5.15 -2.44 -7.07
CA LEU A 104 5.52 -1.30 -7.91
C LEU A 104 5.21 -1.63 -9.37
N SER A 105 4.93 -0.60 -10.16
CA SER A 105 4.77 -0.80 -11.60
C SER A 105 5.13 0.45 -12.42
N GLY A 106 5.43 0.23 -13.69
CA GLY A 106 5.69 1.27 -14.68
C GLY A 106 5.35 0.82 -16.09
N ARG A 107 5.24 1.78 -17.02
CA ARG A 107 5.06 1.51 -18.46
C ARG A 107 6.30 0.96 -19.16
N THR A 108 7.43 1.00 -18.48
CA THR A 108 8.69 0.37 -18.90
C THR A 108 9.34 -0.28 -17.69
N ARG A 109 10.29 -1.21 -17.92
CA ARG A 109 11.10 -1.78 -16.84
C ARG A 109 11.85 -0.70 -16.08
N ASP A 110 12.43 0.27 -16.80
CA ASP A 110 13.17 1.38 -16.18
C ASP A 110 12.26 2.29 -15.36
N ALA A 111 11.03 2.56 -15.82
CA ALA A 111 10.06 3.33 -15.03
C ALA A 111 9.68 2.62 -13.72
N ALA A 112 9.59 1.29 -13.71
CA ALA A 112 9.36 0.53 -12.49
C ALA A 112 10.56 0.60 -11.52
N ARG A 113 11.79 0.59 -12.04
CA ARG A 113 13.03 0.77 -11.25
C ARG A 113 13.15 2.19 -10.69
N ASP A 114 12.87 3.21 -11.51
CA ASP A 114 12.84 4.61 -11.08
C ASP A 114 11.81 4.82 -9.96
N GLN A 115 10.67 4.13 -10.05
CA GLN A 115 9.65 4.17 -9.00
C GLN A 115 10.14 3.53 -7.70
N ALA A 116 10.90 2.44 -7.76
CA ALA A 116 11.57 1.86 -6.60
C ALA A 116 12.56 2.85 -5.97
N SER A 117 13.40 3.50 -6.77
CA SER A 117 14.38 4.51 -6.32
C SER A 117 13.71 5.72 -5.63
N ARG A 118 12.62 6.22 -6.22
CA ARG A 118 11.82 7.32 -5.65
C ARG A 118 11.17 6.92 -4.34
N LEU A 119 10.64 5.70 -4.26
CA LEU A 119 10.03 5.19 -3.03
C LEU A 119 11.08 5.02 -1.93
N ALA A 120 12.23 4.38 -2.22
CA ALA A 120 13.32 4.24 -1.26
C ALA A 120 13.79 5.61 -0.74
N SER A 121 14.00 6.57 -1.64
CA SER A 121 14.38 7.94 -1.28
C SER A 121 13.30 8.65 -0.45
N PHE A 122 12.02 8.37 -0.71
CA PHE A 122 10.90 8.91 0.08
C PHE A 122 10.84 8.28 1.48
N LEU A 123 11.11 6.98 1.62
CA LEU A 123 11.00 6.30 2.92
C LEU A 123 12.22 6.55 3.81
N ARG A 124 13.39 6.82 3.21
CA ARG A 124 14.65 7.01 3.94
C ARG A 124 14.56 8.16 4.95
N GLY A 125 14.92 7.86 6.20
CA GLY A 125 14.95 8.84 7.29
C GLY A 125 13.56 9.29 7.77
N ARG A 126 12.48 8.63 7.34
CA ARG A 126 11.11 8.86 7.82
C ARG A 126 10.66 7.72 8.70
N ASP A 127 9.71 8.01 9.59
CA ASP A 127 8.93 6.99 10.27
C ASP A 127 7.73 6.62 9.39
N TRP A 128 7.54 5.33 9.12
CA TRP A 128 6.49 4.83 8.20
C TRP A 128 6.10 3.41 8.56
N GLU A 129 4.81 3.10 8.46
CA GLU A 129 4.31 1.74 8.67
C GLU A 129 4.33 0.95 7.34
N PRO A 130 4.97 -0.23 7.28
CA PRO A 130 5.04 -1.03 6.06
C PRO A 130 3.69 -1.33 5.42
N LEU A 131 2.67 -1.60 6.24
CA LEU A 131 1.33 -1.88 5.73
C LEU A 131 0.66 -0.67 5.11
N ASP A 132 0.84 0.52 5.68
CA ASP A 132 0.28 1.76 5.12
C ASP A 132 0.90 2.05 3.75
N VAL A 133 2.20 1.80 3.60
CA VAL A 133 2.90 1.91 2.31
C VAL A 133 2.39 0.87 1.32
N ALA A 134 2.33 -0.41 1.71
CA ALA A 134 1.82 -1.49 0.86
C ALA A 134 0.38 -1.24 0.41
N HIS A 135 -0.50 -0.87 1.35
CA HIS A 135 -1.89 -0.53 1.09
C HIS A 135 -1.99 0.67 0.13
N SER A 136 -1.19 1.72 0.34
CA SER A 136 -1.16 2.89 -0.54
C SER A 136 -0.71 2.50 -1.96
N LEU A 137 0.32 1.65 -2.09
CA LEU A 137 0.79 1.16 -3.38
C LEU A 137 -0.28 0.35 -4.12
N MET A 138 -1.09 -0.43 -3.40
CA MET A 138 -2.14 -1.27 -3.99
C MET A 138 -3.43 -0.50 -4.34
N THR A 139 -3.82 0.49 -3.53
CA THR A 139 -5.14 1.13 -3.64
C THR A 139 -5.12 2.51 -4.27
N SER A 140 -3.98 3.20 -4.25
CA SER A 140 -3.86 4.60 -4.71
C SER A 140 -2.93 4.78 -5.91
N ARG A 141 -2.48 3.69 -6.54
CA ARG A 141 -1.62 3.73 -7.72
C ARG A 141 -2.25 2.93 -8.86
N THR A 142 -2.10 3.44 -10.07
CA THR A 142 -2.41 2.69 -11.28
C THR A 142 -1.42 1.54 -11.44
N ALA A 143 -1.93 0.34 -11.70
CA ALA A 143 -1.10 -0.81 -12.05
C ALA A 143 -0.75 -0.79 -13.54
N PHE A 144 0.53 -0.80 -13.86
CA PHE A 144 1.07 -0.92 -15.21
C PHE A 144 1.58 -2.33 -15.51
N GLU A 145 1.96 -2.55 -16.77
CA GLU A 145 2.36 -3.85 -17.32
C GLU A 145 3.71 -4.34 -16.80
N HIS A 146 4.70 -3.48 -16.56
CA HIS A 146 5.96 -3.88 -15.94
C HIS A 146 5.82 -3.75 -14.43
N ARG A 147 5.83 -4.89 -13.74
CA ARG A 147 5.56 -5.00 -12.32
C ARG A 147 6.79 -5.48 -11.58
N ALA A 148 6.94 -5.00 -10.37
CA ALA A 148 7.92 -5.48 -9.43
C ALA A 148 7.29 -5.62 -8.04
N ALA A 149 7.81 -6.53 -7.24
CA ALA A 149 7.44 -6.66 -5.83
C ALA A 149 8.71 -6.81 -5.00
N VAL A 150 8.74 -6.13 -3.86
CA VAL A 150 9.74 -6.34 -2.82
C VAL A 150 9.04 -6.94 -1.62
N VAL A 151 9.53 -8.07 -1.13
CA VAL A 151 8.91 -8.83 -0.05
C VAL A 151 9.83 -8.82 1.16
N GLY A 152 9.35 -8.36 2.32
CA GLY A 152 10.20 -8.26 3.52
C GLY A 152 9.41 -8.26 4.83
N SER A 153 10.10 -8.63 5.91
CA SER A 153 9.56 -8.73 7.27
C SER A 153 9.64 -7.45 8.07
N ASP A 154 10.50 -6.53 7.65
CA ASP A 154 10.81 -5.31 8.38
C ASP A 154 11.22 -4.17 7.43
N ARG A 155 11.31 -2.96 7.99
CA ARG A 155 11.56 -1.73 7.25
C ARG A 155 12.93 -1.74 6.55
N ASP A 156 13.95 -2.32 7.17
CA ASP A 156 15.31 -2.36 6.64
C ASP A 156 15.41 -3.32 5.46
N ALA A 157 14.83 -4.52 5.59
CA ALA A 157 14.75 -5.50 4.50
C ALA A 157 13.98 -4.96 3.29
N LEU A 158 12.87 -4.25 3.53
CA LEU A 158 12.08 -3.61 2.49
C LEU A 158 12.85 -2.48 1.80
N LEU A 159 13.53 -1.62 2.56
CA LEU A 159 14.31 -0.52 2.00
C LEU A 159 15.47 -1.05 1.15
N ALA A 160 16.21 -2.03 1.67
CA ALA A 160 17.30 -2.67 0.94
C ALA A 160 16.81 -3.38 -0.33
N GLY A 161 15.64 -4.02 -0.30
CA GLY A 161 15.03 -4.63 -1.48
C GLY A 161 14.59 -3.61 -2.53
N LEU A 162 14.09 -2.43 -2.12
CA LEU A 162 13.79 -1.32 -3.03
C LEU A 162 15.05 -0.76 -3.70
N GLU A 163 16.14 -0.64 -2.96
CA GLU A 163 17.44 -0.20 -3.47
C GLU A 163 18.00 -1.21 -4.49
N ARG A 164 18.00 -2.51 -4.17
CA ARG A 164 18.39 -3.57 -5.12
C ARG A 164 17.54 -3.55 -6.40
N LEU A 165 16.22 -3.41 -6.23
CA LEU A 165 15.30 -3.32 -7.36
C LEU A 165 15.61 -2.10 -8.24
N ALA A 166 15.91 -0.94 -7.64
CA ALA A 166 16.28 0.28 -8.35
C ALA A 166 17.58 0.11 -9.16
N GLU A 167 18.58 -0.56 -8.59
CA GLU A 167 19.84 -0.90 -9.26
C GLU A 167 19.67 -1.99 -10.34
N GLY A 168 18.54 -2.69 -10.33
CA GLY A 168 18.31 -3.85 -11.20
C GLY A 168 19.12 -5.09 -10.78
N THR A 169 19.59 -5.12 -9.54
CA THR A 169 20.26 -6.29 -8.95
C THR A 169 19.17 -7.25 -8.44
N GLY A 170 19.12 -8.44 -9.03
CA GLY A 170 18.17 -9.47 -8.63
C GLY A 170 18.49 -9.98 -7.22
N SER A 171 17.46 -10.26 -6.43
CA SER A 171 17.56 -10.93 -5.13
C SER A 171 16.33 -11.80 -4.91
N PRO A 172 16.38 -12.81 -4.01
CA PRO A 172 15.23 -13.66 -3.73
C PRO A 172 13.98 -12.87 -3.30
N GLU A 173 14.18 -11.71 -2.68
CA GLU A 173 13.12 -10.85 -2.18
C GLU A 173 12.57 -9.87 -3.23
N THR A 174 13.22 -9.77 -4.41
CA THR A 174 12.84 -8.85 -5.49
C THR A 174 12.32 -9.62 -6.70
N ILE A 175 11.02 -9.54 -6.91
CA ILE A 175 10.34 -10.16 -8.04
C ILE A 175 10.13 -9.09 -9.11
N THR A 176 10.45 -9.40 -10.37
CA THR A 176 10.12 -8.55 -11.51
C THR A 176 9.43 -9.36 -12.59
N GLY A 177 8.49 -8.75 -13.30
CA GLY A 177 7.70 -9.43 -14.31
C GLY A 177 7.00 -8.45 -15.25
N THR A 178 6.39 -9.00 -16.29
CA THR A 178 5.51 -8.24 -17.18
C THR A 178 4.16 -8.95 -17.23
N ALA A 179 3.08 -8.22 -17.01
CA ALA A 179 1.71 -8.74 -16.97
C ALA A 179 0.83 -7.95 -17.96
N PRO A 180 0.80 -8.34 -19.25
CA PRO A 180 0.15 -7.57 -20.32
C PRO A 180 -1.37 -7.77 -20.42
N GLY A 181 -2.01 -8.56 -19.55
CA GLY A 181 -3.45 -8.83 -19.63
C GLY A 181 -4.00 -9.60 -18.43
N GLU A 182 -5.27 -9.98 -18.53
CA GLU A 182 -5.94 -10.79 -17.51
C GLU A 182 -5.31 -12.20 -17.42
N PRO A 183 -4.89 -12.63 -16.22
CA PRO A 183 -4.31 -13.96 -16.05
C PRO A 183 -5.37 -15.04 -16.20
N LYS A 184 -5.04 -16.12 -16.92
CA LYS A 184 -5.78 -17.39 -16.85
C LYS A 184 -5.06 -18.30 -15.87
N THR A 185 -5.63 -18.46 -14.68
CA THR A 185 -5.02 -19.22 -13.60
C THR A 185 -5.40 -20.70 -13.69
N VAL A 186 -4.42 -21.60 -13.52
CA VAL A 186 -4.64 -23.04 -13.35
C VAL A 186 -3.98 -23.46 -12.05
N PHE A 187 -4.71 -24.17 -11.19
CA PHE A 187 -4.11 -24.80 -10.01
C PHE A 187 -3.57 -26.18 -10.38
N VAL A 188 -2.31 -26.42 -10.05
CA VAL A 188 -1.60 -27.68 -10.32
C VAL A 188 -1.36 -28.38 -8.99
N PHE A 189 -1.85 -29.61 -8.89
CA PHE A 189 -1.84 -30.43 -7.69
C PHE A 189 -0.90 -31.63 -7.89
N PRO A 190 0.40 -31.49 -7.63
CA PRO A 190 1.35 -32.57 -7.88
C PRO A 190 1.10 -33.77 -6.96
N GLY A 191 1.52 -34.95 -7.42
CA GLY A 191 1.57 -36.15 -6.60
C GLY A 191 2.66 -36.12 -5.53
N GLN A 192 3.08 -37.31 -5.10
CA GLN A 192 4.13 -37.48 -4.07
C GLN A 192 5.51 -37.02 -4.57
N GLY A 193 6.33 -36.45 -3.67
CA GLY A 193 7.72 -36.07 -3.93
C GLY A 193 8.11 -34.68 -3.41
N SER A 194 7.14 -33.86 -3.00
CA SER A 194 7.33 -32.50 -2.49
C SER A 194 7.20 -32.37 -0.97
N GLN A 195 6.92 -33.48 -0.28
CA GLN A 195 6.68 -33.48 1.16
C GLN A 195 7.95 -33.21 1.97
N TRP A 196 7.80 -32.53 3.10
CA TRP A 196 8.82 -32.37 4.13
C TRP A 196 8.16 -32.12 5.49
N VAL A 197 8.83 -32.49 6.57
CA VAL A 197 8.32 -32.31 7.95
C VAL A 197 8.25 -30.83 8.28
N GLY A 198 7.07 -30.33 8.68
CA GLY A 198 6.84 -28.92 8.98
C GLY A 198 6.23 -28.10 7.84
N MET A 199 5.95 -28.69 6.66
CA MET A 199 5.57 -27.96 5.44
C MET A 199 4.35 -27.04 5.51
N ALA A 200 3.46 -27.26 6.47
CA ALA A 200 2.22 -26.52 6.65
C ALA A 200 2.20 -25.69 7.96
N VAL A 201 3.20 -25.86 8.83
CA VAL A 201 3.12 -25.39 10.22
C VAL A 201 3.11 -23.86 10.30
N ALA A 202 3.96 -23.18 9.53
CA ALA A 202 3.97 -21.72 9.51
C ALA A 202 2.65 -21.13 8.98
N LEU A 203 2.00 -21.79 8.01
CA LEU A 203 0.72 -21.35 7.45
C LEU A 203 -0.46 -21.60 8.39
N LEU A 204 -0.39 -22.62 9.26
CA LEU A 204 -1.39 -22.81 10.33
C LEU A 204 -1.45 -21.61 11.28
N GLU A 205 -0.30 -20.99 11.54
CA GLU A 205 -0.21 -19.81 12.43
C GLU A 205 -0.52 -18.50 11.70
N SER A 206 -0.15 -18.39 10.42
CA SER A 206 -0.15 -17.10 9.70
C SER A 206 -1.29 -16.91 8.72
N CYS A 207 -2.02 -17.97 8.33
CA CYS A 207 -3.08 -17.90 7.33
C CYS A 207 -4.38 -18.56 7.85
N PRO A 208 -5.35 -17.77 8.34
CA PRO A 208 -6.60 -18.30 8.89
C PRO A 208 -7.40 -19.17 7.91
N ALA A 209 -7.43 -18.80 6.62
CA ALA A 209 -8.13 -19.57 5.58
C ALA A 209 -7.49 -20.95 5.36
N PHE A 210 -6.16 -21.01 5.35
CA PHE A 210 -5.41 -22.27 5.29
C PHE A 210 -5.70 -23.14 6.51
N ALA A 211 -5.59 -22.57 7.72
CA ALA A 211 -5.78 -23.28 8.98
C ALA A 211 -7.19 -23.90 9.08
N ALA A 212 -8.23 -23.11 8.77
CA ALA A 212 -9.61 -23.57 8.77
C ALA A 212 -9.84 -24.73 7.79
N ARG A 213 -9.32 -24.61 6.57
CA ARG A 213 -9.46 -25.67 5.55
C ARG A 213 -8.70 -26.94 5.94
N LEU A 214 -7.49 -26.80 6.49
CA LEU A 214 -6.71 -27.96 6.93
C LEU A 214 -7.41 -28.70 8.08
N GLU A 215 -8.04 -27.97 9.00
CA GLU A 215 -8.80 -28.57 10.10
C GLU A 215 -10.05 -29.32 9.60
N GLU A 216 -10.74 -28.81 8.58
CA GLU A 216 -11.81 -29.54 7.90
C GLU A 216 -11.30 -30.84 7.26
N CYS A 217 -10.17 -30.80 6.57
CA CYS A 217 -9.52 -31.99 6.01
C CYS A 217 -9.14 -32.99 7.11
N ALA A 218 -8.59 -32.53 8.24
CA ALA A 218 -8.26 -33.37 9.39
C ALA A 218 -9.50 -34.09 9.91
N ARG A 219 -10.62 -33.38 10.12
CA ARG A 219 -11.89 -33.97 10.57
C ARG A 219 -12.43 -35.01 9.59
N ALA A 220 -12.29 -34.77 8.28
CA ALA A 220 -12.72 -35.71 7.25
C ALA A 220 -11.86 -36.98 7.22
N LEU A 221 -10.55 -36.86 7.43
CA LEU A 221 -9.61 -37.98 7.42
C LEU A 221 -9.73 -38.90 8.63
N ARG A 222 -10.12 -38.38 9.81
CA ARG A 222 -10.20 -39.14 11.08
C ARG A 222 -10.97 -40.46 11.02
N LEU A 223 -11.88 -40.65 10.06
CA LEU A 223 -12.64 -41.89 9.91
C LEU A 223 -11.88 -42.98 9.14
N PHE A 224 -10.76 -42.63 8.49
CA PHE A 224 -10.01 -43.49 7.58
C PHE A 224 -8.59 -43.77 8.04
N VAL A 225 -8.11 -43.06 9.07
CA VAL A 225 -6.74 -43.16 9.59
C VAL A 225 -6.75 -43.27 11.11
N ASP A 226 -5.69 -43.85 11.67
CA ASP A 226 -5.47 -44.05 13.11
C ASP A 226 -4.48 -43.04 13.73
N TRP A 227 -4.13 -42.00 12.98
CA TRP A 227 -3.23 -40.91 13.37
C TRP A 227 -3.88 -39.53 13.18
N GLU A 228 -3.35 -38.51 13.84
CA GLU A 228 -3.83 -37.13 13.72
C GLU A 228 -2.99 -36.34 12.70
N LEU A 229 -3.65 -35.72 11.72
CA LEU A 229 -3.00 -34.97 10.63
C LEU A 229 -2.03 -33.89 11.12
N LEU A 230 -2.42 -33.15 12.17
CA LEU A 230 -1.58 -32.07 12.68
C LEU A 230 -0.33 -32.58 13.39
N ASP A 231 -0.38 -33.78 13.98
CA ASP A 231 0.77 -34.37 14.67
C ASP A 231 1.81 -34.86 13.66
N VAL A 232 1.35 -35.44 12.55
CA VAL A 232 2.22 -35.79 11.41
C VAL A 232 2.90 -34.55 10.83
N LEU A 233 2.13 -33.48 10.58
CA LEU A 233 2.68 -32.23 10.02
C LEU A 233 3.69 -31.54 10.95
N ARG A 234 3.51 -31.65 12.27
CA ARG A 234 4.44 -31.11 13.28
C ARG A 234 5.63 -32.03 13.58
N GLY A 235 5.62 -33.26 13.08
CA GLY A 235 6.64 -34.26 13.40
C GLY A 235 6.63 -34.67 14.87
N ALA A 236 5.43 -34.88 15.44
CA ALA A 236 5.30 -35.36 16.82
C ALA A 236 5.96 -36.75 16.97
N ALA A 237 6.50 -37.05 18.16
CA ALA A 237 7.31 -38.24 18.40
C ALA A 237 6.57 -39.57 18.12
N ASP A 238 5.26 -39.60 18.35
CA ASP A 238 4.41 -40.79 18.14
C ASP A 238 3.65 -40.76 16.80
N ALA A 239 3.88 -39.75 15.96
CA ALA A 239 3.23 -39.65 14.66
C ALA A 239 3.94 -40.53 13.62
N PRO A 240 3.20 -41.15 12.69
CA PRO A 240 3.79 -41.98 11.65
C PRO A 240 4.61 -41.15 10.65
N SER A 241 5.51 -41.81 9.91
CA SER A 241 6.45 -41.12 9.02
C SER A 241 5.79 -40.64 7.72
N LEU A 242 6.23 -39.49 7.21
CA LEU A 242 5.90 -39.02 5.86
C LEU A 242 6.56 -39.86 4.74
N ASP A 243 7.36 -40.86 5.09
CA ASP A 243 7.89 -41.85 4.14
C ASP A 243 6.87 -42.97 3.85
N GLU A 244 5.87 -43.15 4.72
CA GLU A 244 4.81 -44.15 4.57
C GLU A 244 3.75 -43.66 3.58
N VAL A 245 3.47 -44.46 2.55
CA VAL A 245 2.65 -44.03 1.39
C VAL A 245 1.21 -43.72 1.79
N ASP A 246 0.66 -44.51 2.70
CA ASP A 246 -0.67 -44.37 3.29
C ASP A 246 -0.79 -43.19 4.25
N VAL A 247 0.34 -42.59 4.67
CA VAL A 247 0.38 -41.35 5.46
C VAL A 247 0.58 -40.14 4.55
N VAL A 248 1.61 -40.19 3.69
CA VAL A 248 2.01 -39.05 2.88
C VAL A 248 0.94 -38.63 1.88
N GLN A 249 0.20 -39.57 1.28
CA GLN A 249 -0.81 -39.23 0.28
C GLN A 249 -2.00 -38.47 0.89
N PRO A 250 -2.63 -38.92 2.00
CA PRO A 250 -3.66 -38.14 2.68
C PRO A 250 -3.17 -36.79 3.22
N VAL A 251 -1.94 -36.74 3.74
CA VAL A 251 -1.34 -35.48 4.24
C VAL A 251 -1.17 -34.48 3.10
N LEU A 252 -0.57 -34.90 1.97
CA LEU A 252 -0.38 -34.04 0.80
C LEU A 252 -1.72 -33.59 0.22
N TRP A 253 -2.73 -34.46 0.16
CA TRP A 253 -4.08 -34.07 -0.24
C TRP A 253 -4.63 -32.94 0.64
N ALA A 254 -4.57 -33.09 1.97
CA ALA A 254 -5.08 -32.10 2.89
C ALA A 254 -4.34 -30.75 2.76
N VAL A 255 -3.01 -30.78 2.66
CA VAL A 255 -2.19 -29.58 2.49
C VAL A 255 -2.48 -28.89 1.15
N MET A 256 -2.59 -29.64 0.06
CA MET A 256 -2.91 -29.11 -1.26
C MET A 256 -4.29 -28.44 -1.31
N VAL A 257 -5.31 -29.07 -0.72
CA VAL A 257 -6.66 -28.49 -0.62
C VAL A 257 -6.64 -27.22 0.24
N ALA A 258 -5.89 -27.22 1.35
CA ALA A 258 -5.73 -26.04 2.19
C ALA A 258 -4.98 -24.88 1.49
N LEU A 259 -3.95 -25.18 0.70
CA LEU A 259 -3.25 -24.19 -0.12
C LEU A 259 -4.17 -23.60 -1.20
N ALA A 260 -5.02 -24.41 -1.82
CA ALA A 260 -6.00 -23.91 -2.78
C ALA A 260 -6.96 -22.90 -2.13
N GLU A 261 -7.43 -23.17 -0.91
CA GLU A 261 -8.25 -22.21 -0.15
C GLU A 261 -7.48 -20.94 0.20
N ALA A 262 -6.22 -21.06 0.61
CA ALA A 262 -5.37 -19.90 0.89
C ALA A 262 -5.27 -18.96 -0.31
N TRP A 263 -5.00 -19.50 -1.51
CA TRP A 263 -4.97 -18.69 -2.74
C TRP A 263 -6.30 -18.00 -3.04
N ARG A 264 -7.42 -18.71 -2.88
CA ARG A 264 -8.75 -18.16 -3.10
C ARG A 264 -9.11 -17.06 -2.11
N SER A 265 -8.61 -17.13 -0.88
CA SER A 265 -8.78 -16.06 0.12
C SER A 265 -8.11 -14.74 -0.29
N PHE A 266 -7.11 -14.79 -1.18
CA PHE A 266 -6.49 -13.61 -1.80
C PHE A 266 -7.13 -13.23 -3.15
N GLY A 267 -8.27 -13.83 -3.50
CA GLY A 267 -9.01 -13.57 -4.74
C GLY A 267 -8.46 -14.28 -5.97
N VAL A 268 -7.53 -15.23 -5.80
CA VAL A 268 -7.00 -16.02 -6.92
C VAL A 268 -7.91 -17.22 -7.17
N GLU A 269 -8.80 -17.09 -8.15
CA GLU A 269 -9.69 -18.17 -8.58
C GLU A 269 -9.11 -18.94 -9.78
N PRO A 270 -9.08 -20.29 -9.73
CA PRO A 270 -8.62 -21.10 -10.86
C PRO A 270 -9.70 -21.18 -11.95
N GLY A 271 -9.32 -20.99 -13.21
CA GLY A 271 -10.17 -21.29 -14.37
C GLY A 271 -10.15 -22.78 -14.76
N ALA A 272 -9.15 -23.52 -14.29
CA ALA A 272 -9.04 -24.97 -14.42
C ALA A 272 -8.12 -25.54 -13.32
N VAL A 273 -8.18 -26.85 -13.13
CA VAL A 273 -7.28 -27.60 -12.23
C VAL A 273 -6.67 -28.79 -12.95
N VAL A 274 -5.45 -29.17 -12.59
CA VAL A 274 -4.74 -30.36 -13.10
C VAL A 274 -4.03 -31.04 -11.93
N GLY A 275 -4.03 -32.37 -11.89
CA GLY A 275 -3.32 -33.19 -10.92
C GLY A 275 -2.88 -34.52 -11.53
#